data_AF-A0A6M0GYB7-F1
#
_entry.id   AF-A0A6M0GYB7-F1
#
_cell.length_a   1.000
_cell.length_b   1.000
_cell.length_c   1.000
_cell.angle_alpha   90.00
_cell.angle_beta   90.00
_cell.angle_gamma   90.00
#
_symmetry.space_group_name_H-M   'P 1'
#
loop_
_entity.id
_entity.type
_entity.pdbx_description
1 polymer ?
#
loop_
_entity_poly.entity_id
_entity_poly.type
_entity_poly.pdbx_seq_one_letter_code
_entity_poly.pdbx_strand_id
1 'polypeptide(L)'
;MNSYANGYNAYKKNSINYASKEQLLLMLLDGAVKYAKIGRQAILDKDIKQKHENLVKTQDIFYELMISLDRSTNLQWIDGLSSVYEFINNRLMEANIKSDINIMDEIIPLIEDIRSMWNDAYKIAAKQR
;
A
#
# COMPACT_ATOMS: atom_id res chain seq x y z
N MET A 1 0.83 -10.50 -31.43
CA MET A 1 1.71 -10.63 -30.24
C MET A 1 2.33 -9.27 -29.97
N ASN A 2 1.98 -8.64 -28.84
CA ASN A 2 2.24 -7.21 -28.60
C ASN A 2 3.65 -6.97 -28.02
N SER A 3 4.59 -6.53 -28.88
CA SER A 3 5.98 -6.20 -28.50
C SER A 3 6.06 -5.12 -27.38
N TYR A 4 5.10 -4.20 -27.33
CA TYR A 4 5.02 -3.13 -26.33
C TYR A 4 4.77 -3.61 -24.89
N ALA A 5 3.98 -4.68 -24.72
CA ALA A 5 3.70 -5.26 -23.41
C ALA A 5 4.95 -5.95 -22.82
N ASN A 6 5.81 -6.52 -23.68
CA ASN A 6 7.08 -7.12 -23.26
C ASN A 6 8.09 -6.07 -22.79
N GLY A 7 8.16 -4.92 -23.47
CA GLY A 7 9.01 -3.80 -23.05
C GLY A 7 8.62 -3.26 -21.67
N TYR A 8 7.36 -2.89 -21.47
CA TYR A 8 6.86 -2.35 -20.20
C TYR A 8 7.08 -3.33 -19.02
N ASN A 9 6.80 -4.62 -19.23
CA ASN A 9 7.04 -5.64 -18.21
C ASN A 9 8.53 -5.81 -17.89
N ALA A 10 9.42 -5.74 -18.89
CA ALA A 10 10.86 -5.78 -18.68
C ALA A 10 11.37 -4.54 -17.91
N TYR A 11 10.87 -3.34 -18.23
CA TYR A 11 11.20 -2.12 -17.49
C TYR A 11 10.75 -2.19 -16.03
N LYS A 12 9.51 -2.61 -15.78
CA LYS A 12 8.99 -2.78 -14.42
C LYS A 12 9.78 -3.82 -13.62
N LYS A 13 10.18 -4.93 -14.26
CA LYS A 13 11.00 -5.95 -13.63
C LYS A 13 12.39 -5.42 -13.27
N ASN A 14 13.02 -4.68 -14.17
CA ASN A 14 14.33 -4.08 -13.91
C ASN A 14 14.24 -3.02 -12.81
N SER A 15 13.20 -2.17 -12.80
CA SER A 15 13.03 -1.17 -11.74
C SER A 15 12.87 -1.82 -10.36
N ILE A 16 12.24 -2.99 -10.27
CA ILE A 16 12.16 -3.75 -9.01
C ILE A 16 13.52 -4.38 -8.66
N ASN A 17 14.19 -5.03 -9.61
CA ASN A 17 15.43 -5.77 -9.36
C ASN A 17 16.60 -4.89 -8.88
N TYR A 18 16.64 -3.63 -9.29
CA TYR A 18 17.70 -2.69 -8.94
C TYR A 18 17.27 -1.63 -7.93
N ALA A 19 16.05 -1.71 -7.38
CA ALA A 19 15.59 -0.78 -6.37
C ALA A 19 16.27 -1.03 -5.02
N SER A 20 16.56 0.05 -4.29
CA SER A 20 16.95 -0.03 -2.88
C SER A 20 15.78 -0.51 -2.02
N LYS A 21 16.03 -0.96 -0.79
CA LYS A 21 14.97 -1.37 0.15
C LYS A 21 13.95 -0.25 0.39
N GLU A 22 14.43 0.98 0.51
CA GLU A 22 13.58 2.15 0.70
C GLU A 22 12.75 2.46 -0.55
N GLN A 23 13.31 2.28 -1.75
CA GLN A 23 12.56 2.42 -3.00
C GLN A 23 11.48 1.34 -3.14
N LEU A 24 11.78 0.08 -2.78
CA LEU A 24 10.80 -1.00 -2.77
C LEU A 24 9.64 -0.71 -1.81
N LEU A 25 9.93 -0.17 -0.62
CA LEU A 25 8.92 0.28 0.34
C LEU A 25 8.00 1.34 -0.28
N LEU A 26 8.56 2.36 -0.92
CA LEU A 26 7.76 3.40 -1.57
C LEU A 26 6.92 2.84 -2.73
N MET A 27 7.46 1.89 -3.51
CA MET A 27 6.71 1.22 -4.58
C MET A 27 5.55 0.38 -4.05
N LEU A 28 5.71 -0.28 -2.90
CA LEU A 28 4.63 -1.00 -2.22
C LEU A 28 3.53 -0.03 -1.77
N LEU A 29 3.91 1.09 -1.14
CA LEU A 29 2.96 2.11 -0.68
C LEU A 29 2.23 2.82 -1.83
N ASP A 30 2.93 3.11 -2.94
CA ASP A 30 2.30 3.59 -4.17
C ASP A 30 1.29 2.57 -4.72
N GLY A 31 1.64 1.28 -4.64
CA GLY A 31 0.73 0.18 -4.93
C GLY A 31 -0.51 0.17 -4.03
N ALA A 32 -0.32 0.31 -2.71
CA ALA A 32 -1.42 0.32 -1.74
C ALA A 32 -2.42 1.44 -2.01
N VAL A 33 -1.94 2.68 -2.23
CA VAL A 33 -2.78 3.83 -2.60
C VAL A 33 -3.54 3.54 -3.90
N LYS A 34 -2.85 3.05 -4.93
CA LYS A 34 -3.46 2.72 -6.22
C LYS A 34 -4.55 1.67 -6.07
N TYR A 35 -4.28 0.55 -5.41
CA TYR A 35 -5.23 -0.55 -5.25
C TYR A 35 -6.43 -0.12 -4.38
N ALA A 36 -6.21 0.66 -3.32
CA ALA A 36 -7.30 1.18 -2.51
C ALA A 36 -8.27 2.05 -3.34
N LYS A 37 -7.75 2.95 -4.18
CA LYS A 37 -8.56 3.78 -5.09
C LYS A 37 -9.32 2.96 -6.14
N ILE A 38 -8.69 1.92 -6.70
CA ILE A 38 -9.37 1.01 -7.64
C ILE A 38 -10.48 0.24 -6.92
N GLY A 39 -10.22 -0.28 -5.72
CA GLY A 39 -11.22 -0.99 -4.91
C GLY A 39 -12.41 -0.10 -4.54
N ARG A 40 -12.13 1.17 -4.19
CA ARG A 40 -13.16 2.20 -3.97
C ARG A 40 -14.03 2.40 -5.21
N GLN A 41 -13.42 2.58 -6.39
CA GLN A 41 -14.18 2.78 -7.62
C GLN A 41 -15.02 1.54 -7.97
N ALA A 42 -14.46 0.34 -7.79
CA ALA A 42 -15.18 -0.91 -8.02
C ALA A 42 -16.39 -1.09 -7.08
N ILE A 43 -16.39 -0.52 -5.87
CA ILE A 43 -17.59 -0.45 -5.01
C ILE A 43 -18.70 0.36 -5.68
N LEU A 44 -18.38 1.54 -6.22
CA LEU A 44 -19.35 2.41 -6.92
C LEU A 44 -19.90 1.72 -8.17
N ASP A 45 -19.03 1.04 -8.91
CA ASP A 45 -19.36 0.33 -10.14
C ASP A 45 -20.08 -1.00 -9.87
N LYS A 46 -20.20 -1.40 -8.60
CA LYS A 46 -20.73 -2.69 -8.14
C LYS A 46 -19.99 -3.91 -8.71
N ASP A 47 -18.71 -3.74 -9.07
CA ASP A 47 -17.83 -4.83 -9.48
C ASP A 47 -17.25 -5.52 -8.24
N ILE A 48 -17.94 -6.56 -7.78
CA ILE A 48 -17.58 -7.31 -6.57
C ILE A 48 -16.20 -7.96 -6.70
N LYS A 49 -15.86 -8.49 -7.88
CA LYS A 49 -14.60 -9.20 -8.09
C LYS A 49 -13.44 -8.21 -8.05
N GLN A 50 -13.54 -7.12 -8.81
CA GLN A 50 -12.49 -6.11 -8.85
C GLN A 50 -12.33 -5.40 -7.50
N LYS A 51 -13.43 -5.13 -6.79
CA LYS A 51 -13.38 -4.65 -5.40
C LYS A 51 -12.57 -5.60 -4.54
N HIS A 52 -12.99 -6.87 -4.47
CA HIS A 52 -12.36 -7.85 -3.58
C HIS A 52 -10.87 -8.00 -3.88
N GLU A 53 -10.50 -8.19 -5.15
CA GLU A 53 -9.11 -8.35 -5.57
C GLU A 53 -8.23 -7.17 -5.17
N ASN A 54 -8.71 -5.93 -5.33
CA ASN A 54 -7.90 -4.75 -5.03
C ASN A 54 -7.84 -4.47 -3.53
N LEU A 55 -8.93 -4.66 -2.78
CA LEU A 55 -8.92 -4.45 -1.33
C LEU A 55 -8.07 -5.52 -0.61
N VAL A 56 -8.05 -6.77 -1.10
CA VAL A 56 -7.15 -7.81 -0.57
C VAL A 56 -5.69 -7.47 -0.88
N LYS A 57 -5.37 -7.02 -2.11
CA LYS A 57 -4.00 -6.58 -2.43
C LYS A 57 -3.53 -5.44 -1.54
N THR A 58 -4.39 -4.48 -1.23
CA THR A 58 -4.05 -3.42 -0.26
C THR A 58 -3.80 -4.01 1.13
N GLN A 59 -4.64 -4.96 1.56
CA GLN A 59 -4.46 -5.61 2.87
C GLN A 59 -3.14 -6.39 2.97
N ASP A 60 -2.81 -7.17 1.93
CA ASP A 60 -1.57 -7.95 1.86
C ASP A 60 -0.33 -7.04 2.02
N ILE A 61 -0.35 -5.85 1.41
CA ILE A 61 0.73 -4.87 1.56
C ILE A 61 0.86 -4.42 3.02
N PHE A 62 -0.24 -4.04 3.68
CA PHE A 62 -0.17 -3.60 5.08
C PHE A 62 0.22 -4.73 6.03
N TYR A 63 -0.19 -5.97 5.76
CA TYR A 63 0.30 -7.14 6.50
C TYR A 63 1.82 -7.32 6.33
N GLU A 64 2.33 -7.24 5.10
CA GLU A 64 3.77 -7.33 4.85
C GLU A 64 4.54 -6.19 5.53
N LEU A 65 3.99 -4.97 5.54
CA LEU A 65 4.57 -3.85 6.27
C LEU A 65 4.62 -4.12 7.77
N MET A 66 3.57 -4.68 8.37
CA MET A 66 3.57 -5.05 9.79
C MET A 66 4.63 -6.11 10.12
N ILE A 67 4.77 -7.14 9.27
CA ILE A 67 5.74 -8.23 9.45
C ILE A 67 7.18 -7.72 9.30
N SER A 68 7.40 -6.76 8.41
CA SER A 68 8.74 -6.20 8.14
C SER A 68 9.21 -5.14 9.13
N LEU A 69 8.38 -4.73 10.10
CA LEU A 69 8.78 -3.78 11.15
C LEU A 69 9.89 -4.38 12.05
N ASP A 70 11.04 -3.71 12.08
CA ASP A 70 12.18 -4.11 12.89
C ASP A 70 11.98 -3.78 14.37
N ARG A 71 11.46 -4.74 15.14
CA ARG A 71 11.20 -4.60 16.58
C ARG A 71 12.47 -4.56 17.45
N SER A 72 13.67 -4.57 16.87
CA SER A 72 14.92 -4.53 17.63
C SER A 72 15.25 -3.15 18.21
N THR A 73 14.63 -2.08 17.72
CA THR A 73 14.92 -0.70 18.15
C THR A 73 13.64 0.10 18.45
N ASN A 74 13.57 0.69 19.64
CA ASN A 74 12.54 1.65 20.07
C ASN A 74 11.09 1.14 19.88
N LEU A 75 10.64 0.29 20.81
CA LEU A 75 9.38 -0.46 20.75
C LEU A 75 8.11 0.40 20.63
N GLN A 76 8.07 1.58 21.27
CA GLN A 76 6.82 2.32 21.44
C GLN A 76 6.25 2.89 20.12
N TRP A 77 7.09 3.47 19.25
CA TRP A 77 6.61 4.00 17.97
C TRP A 77 6.29 2.87 16.98
N ILE A 78 7.02 1.75 17.05
CA ILE A 78 6.78 0.57 16.22
C ILE A 78 5.42 -0.04 16.54
N ASP A 79 5.09 -0.16 17.82
CA ASP A 79 3.79 -0.68 18.24
C ASP A 79 2.65 0.24 17.78
N GLY A 80 2.81 1.56 17.93
CA GLY A 80 1.84 2.53 17.41
C GLY A 80 1.64 2.42 15.89
N LEU A 81 2.73 2.29 15.13
CA LEU A 81 2.67 2.16 13.68
C LEU A 81 2.04 0.83 13.26
N SER A 82 2.37 -0.27 13.95
CA SER A 82 1.75 -1.58 13.77
C SER A 82 0.24 -1.53 14.01
N SER A 83 -0.22 -0.81 15.05
CA SER A 83 -1.66 -0.64 15.31
C SER A 83 -2.37 0.17 14.24
N VAL A 84 -1.72 1.18 13.66
CA VAL A 84 -2.28 1.94 12.53
C VAL A 84 -2.45 1.04 11.29
N TYR A 85 -1.46 0.20 11.00
CA TYR A 85 -1.53 -0.74 9.87
C TYR A 85 -2.62 -1.80 10.08
N GLU A 86 -2.74 -2.33 11.29
CA GLU A 86 -3.81 -3.24 11.67
C GLU A 86 -5.19 -2.60 11.54
N PHE A 87 -5.34 -1.36 11.99
CA PHE A 87 -6.58 -0.59 11.84
C PHE A 87 -6.98 -0.46 10.36
N ILE A 88 -6.04 -0.11 9.48
CA ILE A 88 -6.28 -0.02 8.04
C ILE A 88 -6.76 -1.36 7.47
N ASN A 89 -6.09 -2.46 7.83
CA ASN A 89 -6.48 -3.79 7.39
C ASN A 89 -7.92 -4.14 7.80
N ASN A 90 -8.27 -3.89 9.07
CA ASN A 90 -9.61 -4.15 9.58
C ASN A 90 -10.67 -3.33 8.85
N ARG A 91 -10.41 -2.04 8.58
CA ARG A 91 -11.33 -1.16 7.83
C ARG A 91 -11.47 -1.58 6.37
N LEU A 92 -10.39 -1.97 5.70
CA LEU A 92 -10.44 -2.49 4.33
C LEU A 92 -11.23 -3.80 4.24
N MET A 93 -11.07 -4.70 5.21
CA MET A 93 -11.87 -5.93 5.32
C MET A 93 -13.35 -5.61 5.47
N GLU A 94 -13.70 -4.68 6.37
CA GLU A 94 -15.07 -4.24 6.58
C GLU A 94 -15.68 -3.61 5.34
N ALA A 95 -14.95 -2.70 4.66
CA ALA A 95 -15.36 -2.10 3.41
C ALA A 95 -15.59 -3.15 2.31
N ASN A 96 -14.76 -4.20 2.28
CA ASN A 96 -14.92 -5.29 1.32
C ASN A 96 -16.21 -6.09 1.57
N ILE A 97 -16.47 -6.47 2.83
CA ILE A 97 -17.67 -7.24 3.21
C ILE A 97 -18.94 -6.42 2.97
N LYS A 98 -18.97 -5.18 3.48
CA LYS A 98 -20.16 -4.32 3.45
C LYS A 98 -20.34 -3.56 2.13
N SER A 99 -19.31 -3.50 1.29
CA SER A 99 -19.25 -2.62 0.12
C SER A 99 -19.53 -1.16 0.49
N ASP A 100 -19.01 -0.72 1.64
CA ASP A 100 -19.25 0.62 2.18
C ASP A 100 -18.21 1.61 1.66
N ILE A 101 -18.68 2.54 0.82
CA ILE A 101 -17.83 3.58 0.22
C ILE A 101 -17.31 4.58 1.26
N ASN A 102 -18.06 4.84 2.33
CA ASN A 102 -17.66 5.83 3.33
C ASN A 102 -16.42 5.35 4.10
N ILE A 103 -16.33 4.04 4.35
CA ILE A 103 -15.13 3.44 4.96
C ILE A 103 -13.92 3.66 4.04
N MET A 104 -14.10 3.54 2.72
CA MET A 104 -13.02 3.79 1.76
C MET A 104 -12.61 5.26 1.72
N ASP A 105 -13.58 6.18 1.78
CA ASP A 105 -13.35 7.63 1.80
C ASP A 105 -12.60 8.08 3.06
N GLU A 106 -12.82 7.40 4.18
CA GLU A 106 -12.09 7.62 5.43
C GLU A 106 -10.67 7.04 5.37
N ILE A 107 -10.50 5.83 4.82
CA ILE A 107 -9.23 5.10 4.94
C ILE A 107 -8.19 5.46 3.89
N ILE A 108 -8.62 5.87 2.69
CA ILE A 108 -7.68 6.24 1.60
C ILE A 108 -6.76 7.40 2.01
N PRO A 109 -7.26 8.49 2.62
CA PRO A 109 -6.39 9.55 3.13
C PRO A 109 -5.33 9.03 4.11
N LEU A 110 -5.69 8.11 5.01
CA LEU A 110 -4.73 7.54 5.96
C LEU A 110 -3.64 6.70 5.25
N ILE A 111 -4.02 5.95 4.21
CA ILE A 111 -3.07 5.20 3.36
C ILE A 111 -2.12 6.17 2.64
N GLU A 112 -2.64 7.29 2.13
CA GLU A 112 -1.86 8.35 1.48
C GLU A 112 -0.89 9.04 2.46
N ASP A 113 -1.34 9.31 3.69
CA ASP A 113 -0.51 9.89 4.75
C ASP A 113 0.67 8.98 5.11
N ILE A 114 0.44 7.67 5.24
CA ILE A 114 1.52 6.70 5.50
C ILE A 114 2.52 6.69 4.35
N ARG A 115 2.02 6.70 3.10
CA ARG A 115 2.88 6.80 1.92
C ARG A 115 3.72 8.08 1.96
N SER A 116 3.10 9.22 2.30
CA SER A 116 3.76 10.51 2.38
C SER A 116 4.83 10.53 3.46
N MET A 117 4.50 10.02 4.66
CA MET A 117 5.42 9.89 5.79
C MET A 117 6.70 9.13 5.40
N TRP A 118 6.57 7.96 4.78
CA TRP A 118 7.73 7.17 4.35
C TRP A 118 8.53 7.83 3.22
N ASN A 119 7.86 8.54 2.31
CA ASN A 119 8.51 9.31 1.27
C ASN A 119 9.34 10.47 1.85
N ASP A 120 8.84 11.14 2.87
CA ASP A 120 9.58 12.21 3.55
C ASP A 120 10.73 11.67 4.39
N ALA A 121 10.54 10.54 5.08
CA ALA A 121 11.62 9.81 5.75
C ALA A 121 12.75 9.42 4.77
N TYR A 122 12.38 8.91 3.59
CA TYR A 122 13.33 8.60 2.52
C TYR A 122 14.11 9.84 2.06
N LYS A 123 13.43 10.97 1.81
CA LYS A 123 14.10 12.23 1.42
C LYS A 123 15.07 12.72 2.49
N ILE A 124 14.72 12.60 3.77
CA ILE A 124 15.60 12.99 4.88
C ILE A 124 16.84 12.10 4.89
N ALA A 125 16.66 10.77 4.81
CA ALA A 125 17.77 9.82 4.78
C ALA A 125 18.69 10.02 3.55
N ALA A 126 18.12 10.32 2.39
CA ALA A 126 18.87 10.58 1.17
C ALA A 126 19.71 11.88 1.22
N LYS A 127 19.27 12.90 1.97
CA LYS A 127 20.03 14.16 2.17
C LYS A 127 21.18 14.02 3.16
N GLN A 128 21.19 12.97 3.99
CA GLN A 128 22.22 12.69 4.98
C GLN A 128 23.34 11.76 4.45
N ARG A 129 23.17 11.25 3.23
CA ARG A 129 24.18 10.49 2.48
C ARG A 129 24.99 11.44 1.61
#